data_AF-A0A3D1AWX9-F1
#
_entry.id   AF-A0A3D1AWX9-F1
#
_cell.length_a   1.000
_cell.length_b   1.000
_cell.length_c   1.000
_cell.angle_alpha   90.00
_cell.angle_beta   90.00
_cell.angle_gamma   90.00
#
_symmetry.space_group_name_H-M   'P 1'
#
loop_
_entity.id
_entity.type
_entity.pdbx_description
1 polymer ?
#
loop_
_entity_poly.entity_id
_entity_poly.type
_entity_poly.pdbx_seq_one_letter_code
_entity_poly.pdbx_strand_id
1 'polypeptide(L)'
;MLLRIGALLLWLVCGGGLFGAYIHLKHPMTAARAGDEASLLPQRRLRAGRSHYLVQFASPVSQAMLSELARRGAVVTAAVPDRAVMVVAGDRFTPFGMDVEYFGRLLPVDKISDSLPDGEAQEITGLVEFHADVAPSDAAQVLSNTGGITVLPAGGLLAQHALVRASKAALRQLAEFDEVAYIFPASDDVVEGLPVAGCAGALTQGGAVPQYALVGHGWAPDVTGRVRLSYVFDHLTDKLPADRAKSEIERAFAAWAQYAPLYWNEAAEVHAAQTIDIIFASGAHGDGYAFDGPGGSLAHTFYPAPPNSEFLAGDMHFDADEAWHIGTSMDLFTVALHETGHALGLGHSDDPEAVMYPYYRFGAQLGPNDIAAIRALYGAAQIAPPVIPRLTITQALPPATPPATPPATPP
;
A
#
# COMPACT_ATOMS: atom_id res chain seq x y z
N MET A 1 -34.72 -1.64 -54.79
CA MET A 1 -34.52 -0.80 -53.60
C MET A 1 -34.67 -1.71 -52.39
N LEU A 2 -33.55 -2.29 -51.91
CA LEU A 2 -33.54 -3.22 -50.77
C LEU A 2 -32.32 -2.90 -49.91
N LEU A 3 -32.61 -2.60 -48.64
CA LEU A 3 -31.68 -2.27 -47.57
C LEU A 3 -30.74 -3.45 -47.25
N ARG A 4 -29.46 -3.14 -47.01
CA ARG A 4 -28.50 -4.03 -46.37
C ARG A 4 -28.69 -3.96 -44.84
N ILE A 5 -28.96 -5.09 -44.21
CA ILE A 5 -28.84 -5.28 -42.75
C ILE A 5 -27.49 -5.98 -42.52
N GLY A 6 -26.59 -5.33 -41.79
CA GLY A 6 -25.32 -5.89 -41.34
C GLY A 6 -25.56 -6.85 -40.17
N ALA A 7 -24.96 -8.04 -40.25
CA ALA A 7 -25.08 -9.08 -39.24
C ALA A 7 -24.24 -8.73 -38.00
N LEU A 8 -24.91 -8.64 -36.85
CA LEU A 8 -24.32 -8.64 -35.52
C LEU A 8 -24.10 -10.11 -35.12
N LEU A 9 -22.84 -10.54 -34.98
CA LEU A 9 -22.53 -11.89 -34.50
C LEU A 9 -22.63 -11.90 -32.96
N LEU A 10 -23.72 -12.46 -32.45
CA LEU A 10 -23.95 -12.72 -31.03
C LEU A 10 -23.29 -14.07 -30.69
N TRP A 11 -22.26 -14.07 -29.84
CA TRP A 11 -21.66 -15.32 -29.35
C TRP A 11 -22.37 -15.79 -28.08
N LEU A 12 -22.96 -16.99 -28.16
CA LEU A 12 -23.48 -17.77 -27.05
C LEU A 12 -22.31 -18.24 -26.17
N VAL A 13 -22.33 -17.91 -24.88
CA VAL A 13 -21.52 -18.57 -23.85
C VAL A 13 -22.28 -19.82 -23.40
N CYS A 14 -21.80 -21.00 -23.80
CA CYS A 14 -22.18 -22.27 -23.19
C CYS A 14 -21.34 -22.47 -21.92
N GLY A 15 -22.02 -22.70 -20.80
CA GLY A 15 -21.43 -22.74 -19.47
C GLY A 15 -20.71 -24.02 -19.09
N GLY A 16 -19.95 -23.91 -18.00
CA GLY A 16 -19.46 -25.02 -17.18
C GLY A 16 -18.01 -24.84 -16.71
N GLY A 17 -17.81 -24.26 -15.52
CA GLY A 17 -16.60 -24.49 -14.71
C GLY A 17 -15.91 -23.24 -14.16
N LEU A 18 -15.99 -23.10 -12.83
CA LEU A 18 -15.12 -22.34 -11.91
C LEU A 18 -15.31 -20.81 -11.89
N PHE A 19 -15.74 -20.31 -10.72
CA PHE A 19 -15.67 -18.91 -10.35
C PHE A 19 -14.20 -18.45 -10.48
N GLY A 20 -13.88 -17.66 -11.51
CA GLY A 20 -12.56 -17.06 -11.66
C GLY A 20 -12.25 -16.15 -10.48
N ALA A 21 -11.04 -16.24 -9.94
CA ALA A 21 -10.58 -15.37 -8.87
C ALA A 21 -10.46 -13.94 -9.41
N TYR A 22 -11.45 -13.10 -9.16
CA TYR A 22 -11.41 -11.69 -9.55
C TYR A 22 -10.29 -10.97 -8.81
N ILE A 23 -9.70 -9.95 -9.44
CA ILE A 23 -8.73 -9.06 -8.78
C ILE A 23 -9.36 -8.53 -7.48
N HIS A 24 -8.63 -8.67 -6.38
CA HIS A 24 -9.07 -8.27 -5.06
C HIS A 24 -8.81 -6.78 -4.86
N LEU A 25 -9.85 -5.97 -5.03
CA LEU A 25 -9.84 -4.53 -4.76
C LEU A 25 -10.58 -4.26 -3.44
N LYS A 26 -10.22 -3.17 -2.76
CA LYS A 26 -10.91 -2.73 -1.53
C LYS A 26 -12.40 -2.51 -1.77
N HIS A 27 -12.75 -1.94 -2.92
CA HIS A 27 -14.12 -1.93 -3.41
C HIS A 27 -14.36 -3.16 -4.31
N PRO A 28 -15.21 -4.14 -3.90
CA PRO A 28 -15.30 -5.43 -4.58
C PRO A 28 -15.75 -5.33 -6.04
N MET A 29 -15.04 -6.04 -6.94
CA MET A 29 -15.54 -6.27 -8.29
C MET A 29 -16.62 -7.35 -8.27
N THR A 30 -17.85 -6.99 -8.66
CA THR A 30 -18.93 -7.95 -8.81
C THR A 30 -18.72 -8.80 -10.08
N ALA A 31 -19.22 -10.04 -10.09
CA ALA A 31 -19.10 -10.95 -11.24
C ALA A 31 -19.69 -10.38 -12.56
N ALA A 32 -20.60 -9.42 -12.48
CA ALA A 32 -21.16 -8.72 -13.64
C ALA A 32 -20.15 -7.78 -14.34
N ARG A 33 -19.06 -7.38 -13.67
CA ARG A 33 -18.02 -6.49 -14.20
C ARG A 33 -16.95 -7.21 -15.01
N ALA A 34 -16.81 -8.53 -14.85
CA ALA A 34 -15.87 -9.32 -15.62
C ALA A 34 -16.38 -9.51 -17.05
N GLY A 35 -15.98 -8.60 -17.94
CA GLY A 35 -16.47 -8.52 -19.31
C GLY A 35 -17.33 -7.28 -19.60
N ASP A 36 -17.41 -6.33 -18.67
CA ASP A 36 -18.13 -5.07 -18.88
C ASP A 36 -17.36 -4.16 -19.87
N GLU A 37 -18.00 -3.83 -20.99
CA GLU A 37 -17.50 -2.87 -21.97
C GLU A 37 -17.12 -1.53 -21.32
N ALA A 38 -17.78 -1.13 -20.23
CA ALA A 38 -17.50 0.12 -19.53
C ALA A 38 -16.06 0.20 -19.01
N SER A 39 -15.48 -0.92 -18.57
CA SER A 39 -14.08 -0.97 -18.13
C SER A 39 -13.08 -0.79 -19.28
N LEU A 40 -13.53 -1.01 -20.53
CA LEU A 40 -12.72 -0.81 -21.73
C LEU A 40 -12.93 0.58 -22.36
N LEU A 41 -13.94 1.33 -21.95
CA LEU A 41 -14.15 2.70 -22.40
C LEU A 41 -13.06 3.63 -21.83
N PRO A 42 -12.55 4.58 -22.62
CA PRO A 42 -11.62 5.57 -22.13
C PRO A 42 -12.25 6.45 -21.04
N GLN A 43 -11.55 6.61 -19.92
CA GLN A 43 -11.95 7.50 -18.84
C GLN A 43 -11.63 8.96 -19.16
N ARG A 44 -12.14 9.87 -18.31
CA ARG A 44 -11.68 11.26 -18.32
C ARG A 44 -10.18 11.25 -18.05
N ARG A 45 -9.43 12.09 -18.75
CA ARG A 45 -7.97 12.17 -18.61
C ARG A 45 -7.48 13.55 -18.98
N LEU A 46 -6.40 13.98 -18.34
CA LEU A 46 -5.74 15.24 -18.63
C LEU A 46 -5.08 15.19 -20.01
N ARG A 47 -4.41 14.07 -20.32
CA ARG A 47 -3.69 13.86 -21.59
C ARG A 47 -4.23 12.63 -22.31
N ALA A 48 -4.63 12.81 -23.57
CA ALA A 48 -5.09 11.69 -24.39
C ALA A 48 -3.93 10.80 -24.87
N GLY A 49 -4.25 9.55 -25.22
CA GLY A 49 -3.33 8.64 -25.91
C GLY A 49 -2.72 7.54 -25.03
N ARG A 50 -2.80 7.63 -23.71
CA ARG A 50 -2.46 6.56 -22.76
C ARG A 50 -3.57 6.40 -21.73
N SER A 51 -3.70 5.20 -21.18
CA SER A 51 -4.59 4.86 -20.07
C SER A 51 -3.94 3.86 -19.12
N HIS A 52 -4.47 3.77 -17.90
CA HIS A 52 -4.12 2.76 -16.91
C HIS A 52 -5.02 1.53 -17.02
N TYR A 53 -4.43 0.33 -17.05
CA TYR A 53 -5.13 -0.93 -17.19
C TYR A 53 -4.70 -1.95 -16.14
N LEU A 54 -5.69 -2.59 -15.53
CA LEU A 54 -5.52 -3.83 -14.78
C LEU A 54 -5.37 -4.98 -15.78
N VAL A 55 -4.30 -5.76 -15.64
CA VAL A 55 -4.05 -6.98 -16.41
C VAL A 55 -3.87 -8.13 -15.43
N GLN A 56 -4.81 -9.06 -15.38
CA GLN A 56 -4.72 -10.29 -14.59
C GLN A 56 -4.39 -11.49 -15.47
N PHE A 57 -3.43 -12.28 -15.05
CA PHE A 57 -2.98 -13.48 -15.76
C PHE A 57 -3.56 -14.76 -15.16
N ALA A 58 -3.60 -15.83 -15.95
CA ALA A 58 -4.00 -17.15 -15.48
C ALA A 58 -2.97 -17.84 -14.58
N SER A 59 -1.74 -17.35 -14.54
CA SER A 59 -0.65 -17.85 -13.72
C SER A 59 0.05 -16.71 -12.98
N PRO A 60 0.80 -16.98 -11.89
CA PRO A 60 1.67 -15.99 -11.25
C PRO A 60 2.46 -15.14 -12.24
N VAL A 61 2.45 -13.82 -12.00
CA VAL A 61 3.15 -12.84 -12.82
C VAL A 61 4.63 -13.22 -12.86
N SER A 62 5.15 -13.46 -14.05
CA SER A 62 6.55 -13.82 -14.27
C SER A 62 7.32 -12.71 -14.97
N GLN A 63 8.64 -12.69 -14.83
CA GLN A 63 9.51 -11.73 -15.53
C GLN A 63 9.35 -11.80 -17.06
N ALA A 64 9.05 -12.98 -17.62
CA ALA A 64 8.76 -13.14 -19.04
C ALA A 64 7.47 -12.41 -19.45
N MET A 65 6.43 -12.47 -18.62
CA MET A 65 5.18 -11.72 -18.85
C MET A 65 5.42 -10.21 -18.76
N LEU A 66 6.15 -9.74 -17.75
CA LEU A 66 6.50 -8.32 -17.59
C LEU A 66 7.32 -7.81 -18.79
N SER A 67 8.29 -8.60 -19.25
CA SER A 67 9.10 -8.29 -20.43
C SER A 67 8.26 -8.22 -21.71
N GLU A 68 7.28 -9.11 -21.86
CA GLU A 68 6.38 -9.11 -23.01
C GLU A 68 5.40 -7.92 -22.99
N LEU A 69 4.91 -7.50 -21.81
CA LEU A 69 4.14 -6.25 -21.66
C LEU A 69 4.98 -5.06 -22.13
N ALA A 70 6.24 -4.97 -21.67
CA ALA A 70 7.17 -3.91 -22.08
C ALA A 70 7.43 -3.92 -23.59
N ARG A 71 7.65 -5.10 -24.19
CA ARG A 71 7.83 -5.26 -25.65
C ARG A 71 6.61 -4.75 -26.44
N ARG A 72 5.42 -4.83 -25.86
CA ARG A 72 4.16 -4.33 -26.43
C ARG A 72 3.88 -2.86 -26.11
N GLY A 73 4.80 -2.15 -25.47
CA GLY A 73 4.69 -0.73 -25.17
C GLY A 73 3.86 -0.38 -23.93
N ALA A 74 3.63 -1.35 -23.04
CA ALA A 74 3.06 -1.10 -21.72
C ALA A 74 4.17 -0.92 -20.68
N VAL A 75 3.95 -0.03 -19.70
CA VAL A 75 4.85 0.15 -18.55
C VAL A 75 4.09 -0.27 -17.30
N VAL A 76 4.67 -1.16 -16.50
CA VAL A 76 4.08 -1.61 -15.24
C VAL A 76 4.28 -0.52 -14.20
N THR A 77 3.20 -0.12 -13.53
CA THR A 77 3.21 0.96 -12.54
C THR A 77 2.88 0.50 -11.13
N ALA A 78 2.25 -0.67 -10.97
CA ALA A 78 2.00 -1.27 -9.66
C ALA A 78 1.75 -2.78 -9.75
N ALA A 79 2.02 -3.48 -8.65
CA ALA A 79 1.60 -4.87 -8.49
C ALA A 79 0.18 -4.94 -7.94
N VAL A 80 -0.66 -5.82 -8.49
CA VAL A 80 -2.02 -6.01 -8.01
C VAL A 80 -2.25 -7.51 -7.76
N PRO A 81 -1.98 -8.03 -6.56
CA PRO A 81 -2.21 -9.43 -6.24
C PRO A 81 -3.69 -9.85 -6.46
N ASP A 82 -4.01 -11.09 -6.81
CA ASP A 82 -3.15 -12.27 -7.00
C ASP A 82 -2.97 -12.57 -8.48
N ARG A 83 -1.79 -12.26 -9.02
CA ARG A 83 -1.44 -12.43 -10.45
C ARG A 83 -1.90 -11.29 -11.38
N ALA A 84 -2.18 -10.09 -10.87
CA ALA A 84 -2.42 -8.93 -11.71
C ALA A 84 -1.34 -7.85 -11.56
N VAL A 85 -1.30 -6.95 -12.54
CA VAL A 85 -0.48 -5.74 -12.53
C VAL A 85 -1.29 -4.58 -13.06
N MET A 86 -0.97 -3.38 -12.60
CA MET A 86 -1.39 -2.15 -13.23
C MET A 86 -0.35 -1.76 -14.28
N VAL A 87 -0.81 -1.43 -15.48
CA VAL A 87 0.05 -0.95 -16.56
C VAL A 87 -0.49 0.34 -17.14
N VAL A 88 0.41 1.25 -17.52
CA VAL A 88 0.08 2.38 -18.38
C VAL A 88 0.50 2.06 -19.82
N ALA A 89 -0.44 2.14 -20.75
CA ALA A 89 -0.22 1.79 -22.15
C ALA A 89 -1.04 2.68 -23.09
N GLY A 90 -0.76 2.64 -24.39
CA GLY A 90 -1.52 3.40 -25.38
C GLY A 90 -2.98 2.96 -25.45
N ASP A 91 -3.90 3.85 -25.87
CA ASP A 91 -5.35 3.58 -25.88
C ASP A 91 -5.79 2.36 -26.72
N ARG A 92 -4.91 1.87 -27.62
CA ARG A 92 -5.12 0.68 -28.46
C ARG A 92 -4.39 -0.57 -27.97
N PHE A 93 -3.80 -0.51 -26.79
CA PHE A 93 -3.06 -1.62 -26.20
C PHE A 93 -3.98 -2.82 -25.97
N THR A 94 -3.49 -4.02 -26.31
CA THR A 94 -4.19 -5.27 -26.01
C THR A 94 -3.18 -6.32 -25.50
N PRO A 95 -3.45 -6.97 -24.36
CA PRO A 95 -2.57 -8.01 -23.82
C PRO A 95 -2.93 -9.42 -24.34
N PHE A 96 -3.76 -9.53 -25.40
CA PHE A 96 -4.24 -10.83 -25.91
C PHE A 96 -3.09 -11.76 -26.33
N GLY A 97 -3.25 -13.06 -26.07
CA GLY A 97 -2.22 -14.07 -26.32
C GLY A 97 -1.15 -14.17 -25.22
N MET A 98 -1.37 -13.54 -24.07
CA MET A 98 -0.52 -13.66 -22.86
C MET A 98 -1.19 -14.44 -21.72
N ASP A 99 -2.21 -15.24 -22.02
CA ASP A 99 -3.00 -16.00 -21.02
C ASP A 99 -3.64 -15.10 -19.95
N VAL A 100 -4.34 -14.07 -20.42
CA VAL A 100 -4.98 -13.03 -19.61
C VAL A 100 -6.40 -13.48 -19.22
N GLU A 101 -6.69 -13.47 -17.92
CA GLU A 101 -8.02 -13.74 -17.36
C GLU A 101 -8.89 -12.47 -17.29
N TYR A 102 -8.27 -11.32 -17.00
CA TYR A 102 -8.97 -10.04 -16.91
C TYR A 102 -8.13 -8.90 -17.51
N PHE A 103 -8.80 -8.02 -18.26
CA PHE A 103 -8.25 -6.78 -18.78
C PHE A 103 -9.31 -5.68 -18.72
N GLY A 104 -8.99 -4.58 -18.05
CA GLY A 104 -9.93 -3.47 -17.87
C GLY A 104 -9.28 -2.31 -17.14
N ARG A 105 -10.07 -1.28 -16.84
CA ARG A 105 -9.66 -0.12 -16.03
C ARG A 105 -10.36 -0.12 -14.68
N LEU A 106 -9.75 0.52 -13.69
CA LEU A 106 -10.43 0.87 -12.44
C LEU A 106 -11.59 1.81 -12.76
N LEU A 107 -12.82 1.46 -12.41
CA LEU A 107 -13.96 2.36 -12.55
C LEU A 107 -13.96 3.41 -11.42
N PRO A 108 -14.64 4.56 -11.57
CA PRO A 108 -14.61 5.63 -10.56
C PRO A 108 -15.00 5.17 -9.15
N VAL A 109 -15.93 4.21 -9.04
CA VAL A 109 -16.32 3.64 -7.74
C VAL A 109 -15.23 2.76 -7.11
N ASP A 110 -14.33 2.18 -7.93
CA ASP A 110 -13.22 1.36 -7.42
C ASP A 110 -12.11 2.21 -6.80
N LYS A 111 -12.15 3.52 -7.08
CA LYS A 111 -11.14 4.51 -6.69
C LYS A 111 -11.52 5.28 -5.43
N ILE A 112 -12.64 4.95 -4.79
CA ILE A 112 -13.14 5.68 -3.61
C ILE A 112 -13.34 4.70 -2.48
N SER A 113 -12.66 4.95 -1.37
CA SER A 113 -12.81 4.19 -0.14
C SER A 113 -14.24 4.28 0.41
N ASP A 114 -14.75 3.11 0.81
CA ASP A 114 -16.01 2.98 1.56
C ASP A 114 -15.89 3.53 3.00
N SER A 115 -14.67 3.79 3.49
CA SER A 115 -14.42 4.42 4.80
C SER A 115 -14.64 5.94 4.77
N LEU A 116 -14.76 6.55 3.60
CA LEU A 116 -15.08 7.98 3.48
C LEU A 116 -16.56 8.24 3.80
N PRO A 117 -16.90 9.26 4.60
CA PRO A 117 -18.28 9.56 4.98
C PRO A 117 -19.23 9.67 3.78
N ASP A 118 -20.47 9.15 3.93
CA ASP A 118 -21.48 9.12 2.86
C ASP A 118 -22.31 10.41 2.74
N GLY A 119 -22.09 11.40 3.61
CA GLY A 119 -22.84 12.65 3.61
C GLY A 119 -22.54 13.54 2.40
N GLU A 120 -23.46 13.66 1.45
CA GLU A 120 -23.28 14.49 0.24
C GLU A 120 -22.99 15.97 0.54
N ALA A 121 -23.53 16.49 1.65
CA ALA A 121 -23.34 17.87 2.09
C ALA A 121 -22.16 18.05 3.07
N GLN A 122 -21.51 16.96 3.49
CA GLN A 122 -20.37 17.01 4.39
C GLN A 122 -19.11 17.32 3.60
N GLU A 123 -18.32 18.29 4.08
CA GLU A 123 -16.95 18.43 3.60
C GLU A 123 -16.10 17.30 4.18
N ILE A 124 -15.47 16.56 3.27
CA ILE A 124 -14.61 15.42 3.55
C ILE A 124 -13.19 15.90 3.35
N THR A 125 -12.32 15.69 4.34
CA THR A 125 -10.88 15.83 4.16
C THR A 125 -10.29 14.44 3.93
N GLY A 126 -9.62 14.26 2.79
CA GLY A 126 -9.13 12.96 2.35
C GLY A 126 -7.82 13.07 1.57
N LEU A 127 -7.16 11.95 1.41
CA LEU A 127 -5.98 11.79 0.57
C LEU A 127 -6.39 11.27 -0.80
N VAL A 128 -5.82 11.87 -1.83
CA VAL A 128 -5.93 11.42 -3.23
C VAL A 128 -4.59 10.84 -3.63
N GLU A 129 -4.57 9.56 -3.97
CA GLU A 129 -3.44 8.86 -4.57
C GLU A 129 -3.54 8.93 -6.10
N PHE A 130 -2.45 9.31 -6.74
CA PHE A 130 -2.27 9.26 -8.19
C PHE A 130 -1.43 8.04 -8.59
N HIS A 131 -1.60 7.55 -9.81
CA HIS A 131 -0.74 6.47 -10.31
C HIS A 131 0.73 6.89 -10.35
N ALA A 132 1.64 5.93 -10.14
CA ALA A 132 3.07 6.20 -9.92
C ALA A 132 3.78 6.93 -11.09
N ASP A 133 3.26 6.87 -12.31
CA ASP A 133 3.81 7.59 -13.47
C ASP A 133 3.21 8.98 -13.69
N VAL A 134 2.19 9.38 -12.91
CA VAL A 134 1.57 10.70 -12.99
C VAL A 134 2.52 11.74 -12.40
N ALA A 135 2.90 12.72 -13.21
CA ALA A 135 3.77 13.80 -12.74
C ALA A 135 3.05 14.69 -11.71
N PRO A 136 3.73 15.23 -10.69
CA PRO A 136 3.11 16.13 -9.71
C PRO A 136 2.40 17.34 -10.32
N SER A 137 2.91 17.85 -11.45
CA SER A 137 2.25 18.94 -12.20
C SER A 137 0.93 18.52 -12.83
N ASP A 138 0.84 17.27 -13.32
CA ASP A 138 -0.38 16.73 -13.91
C ASP A 138 -1.41 16.41 -12.81
N ALA A 139 -0.97 15.84 -11.68
CA ALA A 139 -1.79 15.66 -10.49
C ALA A 139 -2.41 16.99 -10.01
N ALA A 140 -1.60 18.04 -9.86
CA ALA A 140 -2.07 19.38 -9.49
C ALA A 140 -3.09 19.93 -10.51
N GLN A 141 -2.85 19.71 -11.81
CA GLN A 141 -3.77 20.14 -12.86
C GLN A 141 -5.10 19.38 -12.81
N VAL A 142 -5.09 18.06 -12.58
CA VAL A 142 -6.29 17.24 -12.40
C VAL A 142 -7.14 17.74 -11.23
N LEU A 143 -6.51 18.03 -10.09
CA LEU A 143 -7.18 18.62 -8.92
C LEU A 143 -7.81 19.97 -9.27
N SER A 144 -7.07 20.86 -9.93
CA SER A 144 -7.57 22.19 -10.31
C SER A 144 -8.70 22.15 -11.36
N ASN A 145 -8.73 21.12 -12.20
CA ASN A 145 -9.75 20.91 -13.23
C ASN A 145 -11.05 20.29 -12.69
N THR A 146 -11.08 19.94 -11.40
CA THR A 146 -12.24 19.34 -10.73
C THR A 146 -12.88 20.37 -9.82
N GLY A 147 -14.12 20.77 -10.15
CA GLY A 147 -14.85 21.74 -9.36
C GLY A 147 -15.15 21.22 -7.95
N GLY A 148 -15.03 22.09 -6.95
CA GLY A 148 -15.33 21.74 -5.55
C GLY A 148 -14.20 21.01 -4.81
N ILE A 149 -12.99 20.96 -5.38
CA ILE A 149 -11.77 20.49 -4.70
C ILE A 149 -11.00 21.67 -4.12
N THR A 150 -10.72 21.62 -2.82
CA THR A 150 -9.77 22.52 -2.15
C THR A 150 -8.53 21.71 -1.79
N VAL A 151 -7.38 22.01 -2.42
CA VAL A 151 -6.10 21.37 -2.06
C VAL A 151 -5.57 22.03 -0.79
N LEU A 152 -5.19 21.21 0.19
CA LEU A 152 -4.65 21.65 1.47
C LEU A 152 -3.13 21.42 1.50
N PRO A 153 -2.35 22.30 2.15
CA PRO A 153 -0.93 22.05 2.37
C PRO A 153 -0.75 20.87 3.34
N ALA A 154 0.16 19.96 3.01
CA ALA A 154 0.56 18.87 3.89
C ALA A 154 2.05 18.57 3.68
N GLY A 155 2.80 18.47 4.78
CA GLY A 155 4.22 18.11 4.76
C GLY A 155 4.40 16.60 4.95
N GLY A 156 5.42 16.02 4.32
CA GLY A 156 5.76 14.60 4.50
C GLY A 156 4.83 13.60 3.80
N LEU A 157 3.90 14.07 2.97
CA LEU A 157 3.12 13.17 2.11
C LEU A 157 4.01 12.50 1.07
N LEU A 158 3.65 11.26 0.72
CA LEU A 158 4.22 10.59 -0.44
C LEU A 158 4.01 11.45 -1.70
N ALA A 159 4.97 11.42 -2.61
CA ALA A 159 4.97 12.29 -3.81
C ALA A 159 3.70 12.15 -4.68
N GLN A 160 3.04 11.00 -4.63
CA GLN A 160 1.83 10.68 -5.37
C GLN A 160 0.54 11.00 -4.61
N HIS A 161 0.62 11.58 -3.41
CA HIS A 161 -0.53 11.87 -2.57
C HIS A 161 -0.77 13.38 -2.47
N ALA A 162 -2.05 13.76 -2.49
CA ALA A 162 -2.49 15.12 -2.20
C ALA A 162 -3.57 15.13 -1.12
N LEU A 163 -3.46 16.05 -0.18
CA LEU A 163 -4.51 16.31 0.81
C LEU A 163 -5.55 17.25 0.20
N VAL A 164 -6.82 16.84 0.22
CA VAL A 164 -7.92 17.64 -0.32
C VAL A 164 -9.07 17.74 0.66
N ARG A 165 -9.82 18.83 0.56
CA ARG A 165 -11.15 18.99 1.14
C ARG A 165 -12.18 19.17 0.05
N ALA A 166 -13.23 18.34 0.07
CA ALA A 166 -14.23 18.30 -0.99
C ALA A 166 -15.54 17.64 -0.52
N SER A 167 -16.63 17.81 -1.25
CA SER A 167 -17.84 17.00 -1.08
C SER A 167 -17.67 15.61 -1.70
N LYS A 168 -18.47 14.63 -1.28
CA LYS A 168 -18.48 13.29 -1.89
C LYS A 168 -18.75 13.36 -3.41
N ALA A 169 -19.64 14.24 -3.85
CA ALA A 169 -19.92 14.46 -5.26
C ALA A 169 -18.69 14.98 -6.05
N ALA A 170 -17.90 15.89 -5.48
CA ALA A 170 -16.67 16.37 -6.11
C ALA A 170 -15.58 15.28 -6.14
N LEU A 171 -15.47 14.46 -5.09
CA LEU A 171 -14.57 13.30 -5.09
C LEU A 171 -14.96 12.25 -6.15
N ARG A 172 -16.26 12.03 -6.38
CA ARG A 172 -16.73 11.18 -7.50
C ARG A 172 -16.33 11.71 -8.86
N GLN A 173 -16.42 13.03 -9.08
CA GLN A 173 -15.95 13.66 -10.32
C GLN A 173 -14.43 13.56 -10.47
N LEU A 174 -13.69 13.65 -9.35
CA LEU A 174 -12.24 13.48 -9.34
C LEU A 174 -11.85 12.05 -9.74
N ALA A 175 -12.53 11.04 -9.19
CA ALA A 175 -12.31 9.64 -9.51
C ALA A 175 -12.62 9.25 -10.98
N GLU A 176 -13.31 10.10 -11.75
CA GLU A 176 -13.48 9.90 -13.19
C GLU A 176 -12.18 10.03 -13.98
N PHE A 177 -11.17 10.69 -13.42
CA PHE A 177 -9.85 10.82 -14.06
C PHE A 177 -9.07 9.52 -13.99
N ASP A 178 -8.49 9.11 -15.12
CA ASP A 178 -7.61 7.95 -15.25
C ASP A 178 -6.36 8.10 -14.37
N GLU A 179 -5.86 9.32 -14.18
CA GLU A 179 -4.68 9.63 -13.37
C GLU A 179 -4.88 9.35 -11.87
N VAL A 180 -6.12 9.37 -11.38
CA VAL A 180 -6.44 9.11 -9.98
C VAL A 180 -6.51 7.60 -9.75
N ALA A 181 -5.69 7.12 -8.81
CA ALA A 181 -5.63 5.71 -8.43
C ALA A 181 -6.60 5.38 -7.30
N TYR A 182 -6.62 6.18 -6.24
CA TYR A 182 -7.48 5.93 -5.07
C TYR A 182 -7.73 7.19 -4.24
N ILE A 183 -8.82 7.21 -3.47
CA ILE A 183 -9.21 8.30 -2.58
C ILE A 183 -9.66 7.71 -1.25
N PHE A 184 -9.02 8.10 -0.15
CA PHE A 184 -9.23 7.51 1.18
C PHE A 184 -9.15 8.56 2.30
N PRO A 185 -9.60 8.25 3.53
CA PRO A 185 -9.60 9.21 4.63
C PRO A 185 -8.17 9.70 4.98
N ALA A 186 -8.05 10.97 5.35
CA ALA A 186 -6.83 11.53 5.93
C ALA A 186 -6.84 11.33 7.46
N SER A 187 -5.68 11.03 8.06
CA SER A 187 -5.52 11.02 9.52
C SER A 187 -5.51 12.42 10.11
N ASP A 188 -5.82 12.53 11.40
CA ASP A 188 -5.75 13.79 12.13
C ASP A 188 -4.35 14.41 12.06
N ASP A 189 -3.29 13.60 12.16
CA ASP A 189 -1.90 14.06 12.02
C ASP A 189 -1.65 14.77 10.67
N VAL A 190 -2.16 14.18 9.58
CA VAL A 190 -2.07 14.78 8.24
C VAL A 190 -2.91 16.05 8.12
N VAL A 191 -4.13 16.05 8.68
CA VAL A 191 -5.06 17.18 8.64
C VAL A 191 -4.53 18.38 9.45
N GLU A 192 -3.88 18.11 10.58
CA GLU A 192 -3.26 19.10 11.45
C GLU A 192 -1.90 19.59 10.93
N GLY A 193 -1.37 18.96 9.87
CA GLY A 193 -0.08 19.30 9.28
C GLY A 193 1.11 18.89 10.14
N LEU A 194 0.93 17.87 10.99
CA LEU A 194 2.04 17.27 11.73
C LEU A 194 2.98 16.57 10.75
N PRO A 195 4.30 16.51 11.05
CA PRO A 195 5.23 15.73 10.25
C PRO A 195 4.83 14.25 10.24
N VAL A 196 4.60 13.73 9.04
CA VAL A 196 4.33 12.31 8.80
C VAL A 196 5.38 11.72 7.88
N ALA A 197 5.55 10.41 7.94
CA ALA A 197 6.32 9.64 6.98
C ALA A 197 5.43 8.52 6.44
N GLY A 198 5.48 8.29 5.13
CA GLY A 198 4.60 7.34 4.46
C GLY A 198 5.31 6.05 4.09
N CYS A 199 4.60 4.93 4.18
CA CYS A 199 4.94 3.70 3.49
C CYS A 199 4.29 3.74 2.10
N ALA A 200 5.10 3.63 1.03
CA ALA A 200 4.58 3.59 -0.34
C ALA A 200 3.78 2.30 -0.65
N GLY A 201 3.92 1.29 0.21
CA GLY A 201 3.30 -0.03 0.07
C GLY A 201 4.34 -1.13 -0.01
N ALA A 202 4.05 -2.26 0.62
CA ALA A 202 4.92 -3.42 0.55
C ALA A 202 5.06 -3.96 -0.88
N LEU A 203 6.21 -4.59 -1.09
CA LEU A 203 6.74 -4.94 -2.39
C LEU A 203 6.37 -6.36 -2.78
N THR A 204 6.15 -6.53 -4.08
CA THR A 204 6.14 -7.82 -4.76
C THR A 204 7.16 -7.81 -5.89
N GLN A 205 7.38 -8.97 -6.53
CA GLN A 205 8.14 -9.02 -7.79
C GLN A 205 7.59 -8.11 -8.91
N GLY A 206 6.31 -7.70 -8.83
CA GLY A 206 5.67 -6.79 -9.79
C GLY A 206 5.72 -5.32 -9.40
N GLY A 207 6.35 -4.94 -8.29
CA GLY A 207 6.32 -3.59 -7.73
C GLY A 207 5.60 -3.49 -6.38
N ALA A 208 5.49 -2.26 -5.87
CA ALA A 208 4.69 -1.93 -4.70
C ALA A 208 3.19 -2.19 -4.96
N VAL A 209 2.48 -2.61 -3.90
CA VAL A 209 1.03 -2.79 -3.94
C VAL A 209 0.33 -1.45 -3.65
N PRO A 210 -0.58 -0.99 -4.52
CA PRO A 210 -1.22 0.32 -4.42
C PRO A 210 -2.39 0.30 -3.42
N GLN A 211 -2.85 1.48 -2.98
CA GLN A 211 -3.83 1.58 -1.88
C GLN A 211 -5.19 0.96 -2.21
N TYR A 212 -5.60 0.93 -3.48
CA TYR A 212 -6.88 0.34 -3.90
C TYR A 212 -6.92 -1.19 -3.86
N ALA A 213 -5.76 -1.85 -3.76
CA ALA A 213 -5.67 -3.30 -3.82
C ALA A 213 -5.78 -3.93 -2.43
N LEU A 214 -6.35 -5.12 -2.38
CA LEU A 214 -6.30 -5.99 -1.22
C LEU A 214 -5.20 -7.04 -1.42
N VAL A 215 -4.53 -7.35 -0.32
CA VAL A 215 -3.62 -8.48 -0.17
C VAL A 215 -4.13 -9.34 0.98
N GLY A 216 -3.97 -10.65 0.86
CA GLY A 216 -4.61 -11.56 1.79
C GLY A 216 -3.96 -12.94 1.89
N HIS A 217 -2.77 -13.13 1.33
CA HIS A 217 -2.02 -14.37 1.52
C HIS A 217 -1.05 -14.18 2.66
N GLY A 218 -1.34 -14.86 3.76
CA GLY A 218 -0.39 -15.04 4.84
C GLY A 218 0.52 -16.23 4.57
N TRP A 219 1.47 -16.44 5.49
CA TRP A 219 2.30 -17.63 5.52
C TRP A 219 1.48 -18.90 5.74
N ALA A 220 1.83 -19.98 5.03
CA ALA A 220 1.16 -21.26 5.21
C ALA A 220 1.38 -21.81 6.63
N PRO A 221 0.32 -22.22 7.35
CA PRO A 221 0.48 -22.84 8.66
C PRO A 221 1.03 -24.27 8.54
N ASP A 222 1.70 -24.73 9.58
CA ASP A 222 2.08 -26.13 9.77
C ASP A 222 0.85 -27.02 10.04
N VAL A 223 1.07 -28.33 10.15
CA VAL A 223 0.02 -29.32 10.41
C VAL A 223 -0.74 -29.12 11.72
N THR A 224 -0.23 -28.27 12.62
CA THR A 224 -0.87 -27.92 13.89
C THR A 224 -1.66 -26.60 13.83
N GLY A 225 -1.73 -25.98 12.65
CA GLY A 225 -2.38 -24.68 12.45
C GLY A 225 -1.54 -23.51 12.96
N ARG A 226 -0.23 -23.69 13.15
CA ARG A 226 0.69 -22.66 13.64
C ARG A 226 1.59 -22.19 12.52
N VAL A 227 1.90 -20.90 12.51
CA VAL A 227 2.89 -20.35 11.59
C VAL A 227 4.20 -20.17 12.34
N ARG A 228 5.25 -20.83 11.86
CA ARG A 228 6.59 -20.76 12.44
C ARG A 228 7.49 -20.01 11.47
N LEU A 229 7.84 -18.79 11.83
CA LEU A 229 8.76 -17.96 11.06
C LEU A 229 10.07 -17.87 11.80
N SER A 230 11.13 -17.77 11.03
CA SER A 230 12.42 -17.36 11.54
C SER A 230 12.70 -15.91 11.13
N TYR A 231 13.64 -15.28 11.81
CA TYR A 231 14.15 -13.97 11.41
C TYR A 231 15.65 -13.91 11.68
N VAL A 232 16.37 -13.07 10.95
CA VAL A 232 17.80 -12.87 11.15
C VAL A 232 18.18 -11.43 10.87
N PHE A 233 19.06 -10.89 11.70
CA PHE A 233 19.61 -9.55 11.53
C PHE A 233 20.91 -9.65 10.74
N ASP A 234 20.90 -9.18 9.49
CA ASP A 234 22.09 -9.17 8.63
C ASP A 234 22.96 -7.93 8.93
N HIS A 235 22.37 -6.74 8.75
CA HIS A 235 23.02 -5.45 9.00
C HIS A 235 22.14 -4.59 9.90
N LEU A 236 22.74 -3.98 10.93
CA LEU A 236 22.06 -3.09 11.87
C LEU A 236 22.53 -1.64 11.70
N THR A 237 21.66 -0.70 12.05
CA THR A 237 22.01 0.72 12.12
C THR A 237 23.07 1.02 13.20
N ASP A 238 23.92 2.01 12.94
CA ASP A 238 24.85 2.58 13.91
C ASP A 238 24.22 3.70 14.76
N LYS A 239 22.98 4.11 14.45
CA LYS A 239 22.26 5.18 15.15
C LYS A 239 21.68 4.74 16.49
N LEU A 240 21.53 3.42 16.69
CA LEU A 240 21.03 2.83 17.93
C LEU A 240 21.99 1.72 18.40
N PRO A 241 22.09 1.46 19.71
CA PRO A 241 22.75 0.26 20.21
C PRO A 241 22.09 -1.00 19.62
N ALA A 242 22.89 -1.95 19.15
CA ALA A 242 22.42 -3.12 18.43
C ALA A 242 21.37 -3.94 19.21
N ASP A 243 21.58 -4.15 20.50
CA ASP A 243 20.65 -4.85 21.39
C ASP A 243 19.30 -4.13 21.50
N ARG A 244 19.32 -2.81 21.48
CA ARG A 244 18.12 -1.97 21.53
C ARG A 244 17.35 -2.03 20.20
N ALA A 245 18.04 -1.93 19.07
CA ALA A 245 17.41 -2.05 17.76
C ALA A 245 16.72 -3.41 17.57
N LYS A 246 17.45 -4.50 17.88
CA LYS A 246 16.89 -5.86 17.85
C LYS A 246 15.66 -5.99 18.74
N SER A 247 15.75 -5.51 19.98
CA SER A 247 14.64 -5.60 20.93
C SER A 247 13.37 -4.87 20.48
N GLU A 248 13.47 -3.75 19.76
CA GLU A 248 12.27 -3.06 19.26
C GLU A 248 11.60 -3.81 18.10
N ILE A 249 12.39 -4.42 17.21
CA ILE A 249 11.86 -5.23 16.09
C ILE A 249 11.24 -6.54 16.61
N GLU A 250 11.91 -7.22 17.54
CA GLU A 250 11.34 -8.40 18.22
C GLU A 250 10.05 -8.04 18.99
N ARG A 251 9.97 -6.83 19.56
CA ARG A 251 8.75 -6.35 20.22
C ARG A 251 7.60 -6.17 19.24
N ALA A 252 7.87 -5.71 18.01
CA ALA A 252 6.87 -5.64 16.94
C ALA A 252 6.35 -7.04 16.55
N PHE A 253 7.25 -8.01 16.36
CA PHE A 253 6.90 -9.41 16.11
C PHE A 253 6.02 -10.00 17.22
N ALA A 254 6.40 -9.75 18.47
CA ALA A 254 5.67 -10.23 19.63
C ALA A 254 4.27 -9.59 19.74
N ALA A 255 4.10 -8.32 19.32
CA ALA A 255 2.79 -7.64 19.34
C ALA A 255 1.77 -8.34 18.44
N TRP A 256 2.15 -8.71 17.21
CA TRP A 256 1.28 -9.45 16.29
C TRP A 256 1.00 -10.88 16.77
N ALA A 257 2.00 -11.55 17.34
CA ALA A 257 1.85 -12.89 17.92
C ALA A 257 0.88 -12.94 19.13
N GLN A 258 0.47 -11.79 19.68
CA GLN A 258 -0.58 -11.75 20.69
C GLN A 258 -1.96 -12.13 20.18
N TYR A 259 -2.20 -11.95 18.88
CA TYR A 259 -3.54 -12.04 18.32
C TYR A 259 -3.72 -13.17 17.31
N ALA A 260 -2.62 -13.78 16.85
CA ALA A 260 -2.57 -14.87 15.88
C ALA A 260 -1.56 -15.95 16.31
N PRO A 261 -1.69 -17.22 15.83
CA PRO A 261 -0.80 -18.33 16.18
C PRO A 261 0.57 -18.26 15.47
N LEU A 262 1.29 -17.15 15.67
CA LEU A 262 2.60 -16.86 15.09
C LEU A 262 3.70 -17.19 16.10
N TYR A 263 4.76 -17.85 15.64
CA TYR A 263 5.90 -18.26 16.47
C TYR A 263 7.19 -17.86 15.78
N TRP A 264 8.03 -17.11 16.50
CA TRP A 264 9.25 -16.50 15.99
C TRP A 264 10.48 -17.21 16.52
N ASN A 265 11.48 -17.44 15.66
CA ASN A 265 12.77 -18.01 16.04
C ASN A 265 13.90 -17.20 15.39
N GLU A 266 14.98 -16.90 16.11
CA GLU A 266 16.16 -16.33 15.47
C GLU A 266 16.84 -17.41 14.61
N ALA A 267 17.11 -17.11 13.34
CA ALA A 267 17.85 -17.98 12.43
C ALA A 267 19.36 -17.73 12.55
N ALA A 268 20.17 -18.69 12.08
CA ALA A 268 21.62 -18.58 12.11
C ALA A 268 22.22 -17.90 10.86
N GLU A 269 21.51 -17.94 9.74
CA GLU A 269 21.99 -17.52 8.42
C GLU A 269 20.89 -16.76 7.67
N VAL A 270 21.30 -15.77 6.87
CA VAL A 270 20.43 -15.05 5.91
C VAL A 270 19.95 -15.96 4.79
N HIS A 271 18.83 -15.61 4.15
CA HIS A 271 18.23 -16.34 3.05
C HIS A 271 17.86 -17.80 3.38
N ALA A 272 17.66 -18.10 4.66
CA ALA A 272 17.18 -19.41 5.10
C ALA A 272 15.68 -19.55 4.85
N ALA A 273 15.20 -20.78 4.68
CA ALA A 273 13.79 -21.02 4.41
C ALA A 273 12.87 -20.53 5.56
N GLN A 274 11.74 -19.93 5.22
CA GLN A 274 10.76 -19.28 6.10
C GLN A 274 11.42 -18.29 7.07
N THR A 275 12.39 -17.54 6.56
CA THR A 275 13.16 -16.57 7.34
C THR A 275 12.96 -15.18 6.78
N ILE A 276 12.73 -14.23 7.67
CA ILE A 276 12.68 -12.80 7.37
C ILE A 276 14.07 -12.21 7.61
N ASP A 277 14.72 -11.79 6.53
CA ASP A 277 15.99 -11.08 6.61
C ASP A 277 15.72 -9.61 6.96
N ILE A 278 16.40 -9.12 8.00
CA ILE A 278 16.23 -7.78 8.53
C ILE A 278 17.53 -7.01 8.29
N ILE A 279 17.44 -5.96 7.49
CA ILE A 279 18.61 -5.16 7.10
C ILE A 279 18.36 -3.66 7.30
N PHE A 280 19.40 -2.95 7.70
CA PHE A 280 19.49 -1.49 7.58
C PHE A 280 20.44 -1.16 6.44
N ALA A 281 19.96 -0.42 5.44
CA ALA A 281 20.76 -0.09 4.26
C ALA A 281 20.46 1.34 3.76
N SER A 282 21.42 1.95 3.04
CA SER A 282 21.27 3.29 2.46
C SER A 282 21.20 3.21 0.94
N GLY A 283 20.37 4.04 0.31
CA GLY A 283 20.30 4.16 -1.14
C GLY A 283 20.06 2.82 -1.85
N ALA A 284 20.76 2.56 -2.95
CA ALA A 284 20.64 1.31 -3.69
C ALA A 284 21.31 0.14 -2.96
N HIS A 285 20.52 -0.87 -2.59
CA HIS A 285 20.97 -1.97 -1.71
C HIS A 285 20.65 -3.38 -2.23
N GLY A 286 20.45 -3.52 -3.55
CA GLY A 286 20.49 -4.83 -4.23
C GLY A 286 19.14 -5.44 -4.61
N ASP A 287 18.02 -4.84 -4.21
CA ASP A 287 16.66 -5.33 -4.48
C ASP A 287 15.92 -4.55 -5.59
N GLY A 288 16.49 -3.44 -6.06
CA GLY A 288 15.90 -2.57 -7.08
C GLY A 288 15.03 -1.44 -6.54
N TYR A 289 14.90 -1.32 -5.21
CA TYR A 289 14.10 -0.29 -4.52
C TYR A 289 15.03 0.55 -3.63
N ALA A 290 15.76 1.48 -4.26
CA ALA A 290 16.70 2.31 -3.51
C ALA A 290 15.98 3.26 -2.54
N PHE A 291 16.52 3.41 -1.32
CA PHE A 291 16.09 4.46 -0.39
C PHE A 291 16.49 5.86 -0.87
N ASP A 292 15.81 6.87 -0.35
CA ASP A 292 15.91 8.28 -0.74
C ASP A 292 16.78 9.14 0.17
N GLY A 293 17.33 8.57 1.24
CA GLY A 293 18.15 9.26 2.22
C GLY A 293 17.30 9.83 3.36
N PRO A 294 17.76 10.86 4.09
CA PRO A 294 17.03 11.33 5.27
C PRO A 294 15.64 11.90 4.97
N GLY A 295 14.63 11.35 5.64
CA GLY A 295 13.22 11.63 5.41
C GLY A 295 12.69 10.95 4.14
N GLY A 296 11.37 10.86 4.02
CA GLY A 296 10.74 10.14 2.91
C GLY A 296 10.41 8.71 3.30
N SER A 297 11.00 7.72 2.63
CA SER A 297 10.71 6.31 2.87
C SER A 297 11.54 5.76 4.03
N LEU A 298 10.90 5.42 5.15
CA LEU A 298 11.60 4.92 6.34
C LEU A 298 12.01 3.45 6.22
N ALA A 299 11.22 2.68 5.52
CA ALA A 299 11.39 1.25 5.35
C ALA A 299 10.60 0.75 4.13
N HIS A 300 10.90 -0.47 3.71
CA HIS A 300 9.99 -1.26 2.89
C HIS A 300 10.07 -2.72 3.29
N THR A 301 9.02 -3.45 2.96
CA THR A 301 8.89 -4.88 3.26
C THR A 301 8.37 -5.62 2.04
N PHE A 302 8.74 -6.89 1.91
CA PHE A 302 8.22 -7.78 0.89
C PHE A 302 7.07 -8.64 1.45
N TYR A 303 6.00 -8.81 0.68
CA TYR A 303 4.92 -9.73 1.05
C TYR A 303 5.38 -11.20 1.15
N PRO A 304 4.66 -12.06 1.89
CA PRO A 304 4.88 -13.51 1.89
C PRO A 304 4.86 -14.13 0.49
N ALA A 305 5.47 -15.31 0.37
CA ALA A 305 5.39 -16.11 -0.84
C ALA A 305 4.06 -16.88 -0.93
N PRO A 306 3.42 -16.97 -2.11
CA PRO A 306 3.54 -16.08 -3.29
C PRO A 306 2.85 -14.72 -3.04
N PRO A 307 3.18 -13.63 -3.78
CA PRO A 307 3.85 -13.61 -5.08
C PRO A 307 5.37 -13.51 -5.04
N ASN A 308 5.97 -13.24 -3.88
CA ASN A 308 7.42 -13.18 -3.77
C ASN A 308 8.07 -14.56 -3.81
N SER A 309 9.35 -14.59 -4.19
CA SER A 309 10.16 -15.78 -3.97
C SER A 309 10.36 -15.98 -2.48
N GLU A 310 10.53 -17.24 -2.09
CA GLU A 310 10.79 -17.62 -0.70
C GLU A 310 11.97 -16.82 -0.09
N PHE A 311 13.07 -16.64 -0.84
CA PHE A 311 14.24 -15.88 -0.41
C PHE A 311 14.06 -14.37 -0.22
N LEU A 312 12.90 -13.80 -0.58
CA LEU A 312 12.56 -12.39 -0.33
C LEU A 312 11.32 -12.27 0.55
N ALA A 313 10.66 -13.38 0.88
CA ALA A 313 9.33 -13.34 1.45
C ALA A 313 9.39 -12.83 2.89
N GLY A 314 8.73 -11.68 3.14
CA GLY A 314 8.69 -11.06 4.46
C GLY A 314 9.91 -10.22 4.82
N ASP A 315 10.97 -10.21 3.99
CA ASP A 315 12.19 -9.42 4.23
C ASP A 315 11.85 -7.95 4.46
N MET A 316 12.56 -7.35 5.42
CA MET A 316 12.28 -6.02 5.93
C MET A 316 13.54 -5.17 5.91
N HIS A 317 13.49 -4.10 5.14
CA HIS A 317 14.60 -3.19 4.95
C HIS A 317 14.25 -1.85 5.58
N PHE A 318 15.16 -1.32 6.40
CA PHE A 318 15.04 -0.01 7.03
C PHE A 318 16.08 0.93 6.43
N ASP A 319 15.71 2.18 6.16
CA ASP A 319 16.68 3.15 5.65
C ASP A 319 17.71 3.48 6.75
N ALA A 320 18.98 3.20 6.49
CA ALA A 320 20.07 3.47 7.43
C ALA A 320 20.45 4.96 7.52
N ASP A 321 20.03 5.79 6.55
CA ASP A 321 20.26 7.23 6.55
C ASP A 321 19.33 7.97 7.53
N GLU A 322 18.32 7.27 8.02
CA GLU A 322 17.34 7.79 8.95
C GLU A 322 17.85 7.92 10.38
N ALA A 323 17.39 8.98 11.05
CA ALA A 323 17.72 9.23 12.44
C ALA A 323 16.82 8.37 13.34
N TRP A 324 17.12 7.08 13.48
CA TRP A 324 16.35 6.15 14.29
C TRP A 324 16.37 6.49 15.78
N HIS A 325 15.19 6.48 16.39
CA HIS A 325 14.99 6.70 17.82
C HIS A 325 14.13 5.60 18.45
N ILE A 326 14.02 5.60 19.78
CA ILE A 326 13.15 4.71 20.55
C ILE A 326 12.23 5.56 21.42
N GLY A 327 10.92 5.36 21.28
CA GLY A 327 9.89 6.03 22.07
C GLY A 327 9.75 7.53 21.78
N THR A 328 10.21 8.01 20.62
CA THR A 328 10.02 9.39 20.16
C THR A 328 10.22 9.50 18.65
N SER A 329 9.61 10.51 18.02
CA SER A 329 9.85 10.90 16.62
C SER A 329 9.86 9.69 15.66
N MET A 330 10.96 9.46 14.95
CA MET A 330 11.19 8.33 14.06
C MET A 330 11.50 7.06 14.85
N ASP A 331 10.45 6.53 15.49
CA ASP A 331 10.52 5.41 16.41
C ASP A 331 10.61 4.07 15.66
N LEU A 332 11.70 3.33 15.88
CA LEU A 332 11.95 2.06 15.20
C LEU A 332 10.84 1.03 15.42
N PHE A 333 10.28 0.96 16.64
CA PHE A 333 9.17 0.04 16.89
C PHE A 333 7.94 0.38 16.07
N THR A 334 7.59 1.65 15.95
CA THR A 334 6.41 2.09 15.18
C THR A 334 6.54 1.64 13.72
N VAL A 335 7.70 1.85 13.10
CA VAL A 335 7.95 1.41 11.72
C VAL A 335 7.97 -0.12 11.64
N ALA A 336 8.74 -0.80 12.49
CA ALA A 336 8.81 -2.25 12.51
C ALA A 336 7.45 -2.92 12.75
N LEU A 337 6.57 -2.32 13.55
CA LEU A 337 5.22 -2.84 13.81
C LEU A 337 4.36 -2.84 12.54
N HIS A 338 4.42 -1.75 11.77
CA HIS A 338 3.74 -1.63 10.48
C HIS A 338 4.33 -2.60 9.45
N GLU A 339 5.65 -2.57 9.28
CA GLU A 339 6.36 -3.45 8.35
C GLU A 339 6.16 -4.93 8.67
N THR A 340 6.07 -5.31 9.96
CA THR A 340 5.73 -6.69 10.35
C THR A 340 4.33 -7.08 9.85
N GLY A 341 3.37 -6.16 9.82
CA GLY A 341 2.06 -6.44 9.26
C GLY A 341 2.14 -6.82 7.78
N HIS A 342 2.95 -6.09 7.00
CA HIS A 342 3.25 -6.44 5.61
C HIS A 342 3.97 -7.78 5.48
N ALA A 343 4.99 -8.03 6.29
CA ALA A 343 5.71 -9.30 6.32
C ALA A 343 4.80 -10.48 6.66
N LEU A 344 3.67 -10.22 7.33
CA LEU A 344 2.63 -11.19 7.66
C LEU A 344 1.49 -11.24 6.62
N GLY A 345 1.55 -10.47 5.53
CA GLY A 345 0.56 -10.50 4.45
C GLY A 345 -0.55 -9.46 4.53
N LEU A 346 -0.48 -8.50 5.46
CA LEU A 346 -1.48 -7.43 5.59
C LEU A 346 -1.21 -6.27 4.62
N GLY A 347 -2.28 -5.79 4.00
CA GLY A 347 -2.25 -4.59 3.17
C GLY A 347 -2.45 -3.33 4.00
N HIS A 348 -2.27 -2.18 3.35
CA HIS A 348 -2.63 -0.92 3.97
C HIS A 348 -4.13 -0.85 4.27
N SER A 349 -4.46 -0.27 5.42
CA SER A 349 -5.81 0.05 5.86
C SER A 349 -6.22 1.46 5.44
N ASP A 350 -7.51 1.65 5.16
CA ASP A 350 -8.10 2.98 4.96
C ASP A 350 -8.51 3.64 6.30
N ASP A 351 -8.45 2.89 7.40
CA ASP A 351 -8.71 3.40 8.75
C ASP A 351 -7.49 4.19 9.25
N PRO A 352 -7.61 5.52 9.46
CA PRO A 352 -6.50 6.35 9.94
C PRO A 352 -5.96 5.99 11.32
N GLU A 353 -6.73 5.23 12.11
CA GLU A 353 -6.32 4.79 13.43
C GLU A 353 -5.59 3.44 13.43
N ALA A 354 -5.58 2.73 12.30
CA ALA A 354 -4.94 1.43 12.19
C ALA A 354 -3.41 1.56 12.10
N VAL A 355 -2.70 0.59 12.67
CA VAL A 355 -1.24 0.48 12.48
C VAL A 355 -0.90 0.33 11.01
N MET A 356 -1.73 -0.39 10.25
CA MET A 356 -1.55 -0.56 8.81
C MET A 356 -2.00 0.64 7.96
N TYR A 357 -2.33 1.79 8.53
CA TYR A 357 -2.54 3.01 7.74
C TYR A 357 -1.22 3.43 7.05
N PRO A 358 -1.21 3.91 5.80
CA PRO A 358 0.02 4.16 5.03
C PRO A 358 0.92 5.28 5.54
N TYR A 359 0.54 5.97 6.62
CA TYR A 359 1.38 6.96 7.28
C TYR A 359 1.67 6.52 8.71
N TYR A 360 2.95 6.40 9.07
CA TYR A 360 3.36 5.93 10.38
C TYR A 360 2.88 6.89 11.46
N ARG A 361 2.20 6.34 12.46
CA ARG A 361 1.71 7.09 13.61
C ARG A 361 2.48 6.71 14.86
N PHE A 362 3.23 7.68 15.37
CA PHE A 362 4.00 7.49 16.60
C PHE A 362 3.09 7.08 17.77
N GLY A 363 3.48 6.02 18.49
CA GLY A 363 2.75 5.52 19.64
C GLY A 363 1.50 4.70 19.30
N ALA A 364 1.28 4.39 18.02
CA ALA A 364 0.22 3.48 17.60
C ALA A 364 0.36 2.09 18.24
N GLN A 365 -0.77 1.45 18.46
CA GLN A 365 -0.89 0.09 18.97
C GLN A 365 -1.91 -0.64 18.12
N LEU A 366 -1.79 -1.96 18.03
CA LEU A 366 -2.71 -2.78 17.24
C LEU A 366 -4.16 -2.52 17.67
N GLY A 367 -4.92 -1.91 16.77
CA GLY A 367 -6.32 -1.59 16.97
C GLY A 367 -7.23 -2.77 16.64
N PRO A 368 -8.55 -2.63 16.87
CA PRO A 368 -9.51 -3.68 16.54
C PRO A 368 -9.47 -4.13 15.07
N ASN A 369 -9.22 -3.20 14.14
CA ASN A 369 -9.13 -3.49 12.71
C ASN A 369 -7.85 -4.27 12.36
N ASP A 370 -6.70 -3.89 12.93
CA ASP A 370 -5.45 -4.66 12.77
C ASP A 370 -5.61 -6.09 13.31
N ILE A 371 -6.21 -6.23 14.51
CA ILE A 371 -6.47 -7.51 15.16
C ILE A 371 -7.43 -8.38 14.35
N ALA A 372 -8.48 -7.78 13.79
CA ALA A 372 -9.43 -8.50 12.95
C ALA A 372 -8.76 -8.98 11.66
N ALA A 373 -7.94 -8.13 11.03
CA ALA A 373 -7.24 -8.44 9.80
C ALA A 373 -6.22 -9.59 9.99
N ILE A 374 -5.38 -9.55 11.02
CA ILE A 374 -4.41 -10.63 11.28
C ILE A 374 -5.10 -11.97 11.62
N ARG A 375 -6.24 -11.92 12.32
CA ARG A 375 -7.05 -13.11 12.62
C ARG A 375 -7.77 -13.65 11.39
N ALA A 376 -8.10 -12.82 10.42
CA ALA A 376 -8.66 -13.28 9.15
C ALA A 376 -7.64 -14.13 8.37
N LEU A 377 -6.34 -13.80 8.47
CA LEU A 377 -5.26 -14.57 7.84
C LEU A 377 -4.93 -15.87 8.58
N TYR A 378 -4.80 -15.81 9.91
CA TYR A 378 -4.17 -16.88 10.69
C TYR A 378 -5.08 -17.53 11.75
N GLY A 379 -6.30 -17.03 11.92
CA GLY A 379 -7.16 -17.37 13.05
C GLY A 379 -6.70 -16.73 14.36
N ALA A 380 -7.43 -16.99 15.44
CA ALA A 380 -7.11 -16.46 16.76
C ALA A 380 -5.99 -17.25 17.45
N ALA A 381 -5.12 -16.55 18.18
CA ALA A 381 -4.14 -17.18 19.06
C ALA A 381 -4.82 -18.12 20.09
N GLN A 382 -4.34 -19.36 20.19
CA GLN A 382 -4.90 -20.37 21.09
C GLN A 382 -4.42 -20.26 22.55
N ILE A 383 -3.37 -19.48 22.80
CA ILE A 383 -2.80 -19.23 24.13
C ILE A 383 -2.54 -17.73 24.24
N ALA A 384 -3.01 -17.09 25.32
CA ALA A 384 -2.66 -15.70 25.61
C ALA A 384 -1.14 -15.62 25.90
N PRO A 385 -0.35 -14.88 25.11
CA PRO A 385 1.06 -14.72 25.39
C PRO A 385 1.28 -13.83 26.62
N PRO A 386 2.49 -13.85 27.20
CA PRO A 386 2.85 -12.93 28.27
C PRO A 386 2.62 -11.48 27.84
N VAL A 387 2.00 -10.70 28.74
CA VAL A 387 1.75 -9.27 28.54
C VAL A 387 3.10 -8.57 28.32
N ILE A 388 3.32 -7.99 27.13
CA ILE A 388 4.45 -7.08 26.91
C ILE A 388 4.22 -5.86 27.82
N PRO A 389 5.17 -5.48 28.70
CA PRO A 389 5.02 -4.30 29.53
C PRO A 389 4.74 -3.07 28.66
N ARG A 390 3.61 -2.40 28.91
CA ARG A 390 3.30 -1.11 28.29
C ARG A 390 4.41 -0.14 28.68
N LEU A 391 5.12 0.44 27.71
CA LEU A 391 5.95 1.60 28.00
C LEU A 391 5.01 2.73 28.43
N THR A 392 5.03 3.06 29.72
CA THR A 392 4.40 4.28 30.22
C THR A 392 5.22 5.45 29.69
N ILE A 393 4.72 6.10 28.62
CA ILE A 393 5.30 7.36 28.13
C ILE A 393 5.17 8.39 29.25
N THR A 394 6.29 8.73 29.89
CA THR A 394 6.38 9.92 30.74
C THR A 394 6.90 11.06 29.87
N GLN A 395 6.04 11.61 29.01
CA GLN A 395 6.36 12.89 28.37
C GLN A 395 6.22 13.98 29.44
N ALA A 396 7.34 14.46 29.96
CA ALA A 396 7.40 15.85 30.38
C ALA A 396 7.49 16.67 29.09
N LEU A 397 6.43 17.42 28.76
CA LEU A 397 6.50 18.48 27.77
C LEU A 397 7.72 19.35 28.08
N PRO A 398 8.64 19.59 27.14
CA PRO A 398 9.66 20.63 27.35
C PRO A 398 8.93 21.95 27.62
N PRO A 399 9.38 22.76 28.60
CA PRO A 399 8.75 24.03 28.89
C PRO A 399 8.76 24.89 27.62
N ALA A 400 7.60 25.46 27.29
CA ALA A 400 7.45 26.35 26.15
C ALA A 400 8.53 27.42 26.18
N THR A 401 9.33 27.49 25.12
CA THR A 401 10.27 28.58 24.91
C THR A 401 9.46 29.88 24.83
N PRO A 402 9.76 30.90 25.66
CA PRO A 402 9.04 32.17 25.58
C PRO A 402 9.24 32.79 24.19
N PRO A 403 8.22 33.45 23.61
CA PRO A 403 8.35 34.11 22.32
C PRO A 403 9.48 35.15 22.37
N ALA A 404 10.33 35.13 21.34
CA ALA A 404 11.40 36.10 21.17
C ALA A 404 10.83 37.52 21.13
N THR A 405 11.37 38.40 21.97
CA THR A 405 10.99 39.82 22.03
C THR A 405 11.42 40.51 20.72
N PRO A 406 10.56 41.31 20.07
CA PRO A 406 10.97 42.07 18.88
C PRO A 406 12.05 43.10 19.24
N PRO A 407 13.00 43.38 18.34
CA PRO A 407 14.03 44.39 18.58
C PRO A 407 13.39 45.79 18.69
N ALA A 408 13.82 46.55 19.69
CA ALA A 408 13.39 47.93 19.90
C ALA A 408 13.92 48.85 18.79
N THR A 409 13.01 49.65 18.21
CA THR A 409 13.34 50.71 17.27
C THR A 409 14.12 51.83 18.00
N PRO A 410 15.30 52.26 17.52
CA PRO A 410 16.03 53.36 18.14
C PRO A 410 15.38 54.73 17.80
N PRO A 411 15.58 55.75 18.67
CA PRO A 411 14.98 57.07 18.53
C PRO A 411 15.55 57.92 17.38
#